data_AF-A0A5N8HAJ5-F1
#
_entry.id   AF-A0A5N8HAJ5-F1
#
_cell.length_a   1.000
_cell.length_b   1.000
_cell.length_c   1.000
_cell.angle_alpha   90.00
_cell.angle_beta   90.00
_cell.angle_gamma   90.00
#
_symmetry.space_group_name_H-M   'P 1'
#
loop_
_entity.id
_entity.type
_entity.pdbx_description
1 polymer ?
#
loop_
_entity_poly.entity_id
_entity_poly.type
_entity_poly.pdbx_seq_one_letter_code
_entity_poly.pdbx_strand_id
1 'polypeptide(L)'
;MYLYIETLKQRLDAINQLRVDRALAAMGPAFQQVYSLLPTLLHYHHPLMPGYLDGNVPKGICLYTPDETQRHYLNELELYRGMSVQDPPKGELPITGVYTMGSTSSVGQSCSSDLDIWVCHQSWLDSEERQLLQRKCSLLESWAASLGVEVSFFLIDENRFRHNESGSLGGEDCGSTQHILLLDEFYRTAVRLAGKRILWNMVPCDEEEHYDDYVMTLYAQGVLTPNEWLDLGGLSSLSAEEYFGASLWQLYKSIDSPYKAVLKTLLLEAYSWEYPNPRLLAKDIKQRLHDGEIVSFG
;
A
#
# COMPACT_ATOMS: atom_id res chain seq x y z
N MET A 1 12.19 -14.64 -20.77
CA MET A 1 12.16 -13.75 -19.60
C MET A 1 11.18 -12.59 -19.78
N TYR A 2 11.29 -11.77 -20.83
CA TYR A 2 10.35 -10.67 -21.09
C TYR A 2 8.86 -11.10 -21.09
N LEU A 3 8.49 -12.09 -21.90
CA LEU A 3 7.10 -12.60 -21.98
C LEU A 3 6.60 -13.13 -20.62
N TYR A 4 7.51 -13.68 -19.81
CA TYR A 4 7.17 -14.18 -18.48
C TYR A 4 6.83 -13.04 -17.52
N ILE A 5 7.64 -11.98 -17.47
CA ILE A 5 7.36 -10.79 -16.66
C ILE A 5 6.08 -10.09 -17.11
N GLU A 6 5.82 -9.97 -18.41
CA GLU A 6 4.55 -9.41 -18.91
C GLU A 6 3.34 -10.27 -18.51
N THR A 7 3.49 -11.60 -18.49
CA THR A 7 2.46 -12.50 -17.96
C THR A 7 2.22 -12.27 -16.47
N LEU A 8 3.28 -12.09 -15.67
CA LEU A 8 3.16 -11.77 -14.24
C LEU A 8 2.49 -10.41 -14.00
N LYS A 9 2.80 -9.39 -14.79
CA LYS A 9 2.13 -8.08 -14.75
C LYS A 9 0.63 -8.21 -14.96
N GLN A 10 0.22 -8.94 -16.00
CA GLN A 10 -1.19 -9.16 -16.31
C GLN A 10 -1.91 -9.90 -15.17
N ARG A 11 -1.28 -10.94 -14.61
CA ARG A 11 -1.82 -11.66 -13.46
C ARG A 11 -1.96 -10.75 -12.25
N LEU A 12 -0.94 -9.96 -11.94
CA LEU A 12 -0.93 -9.02 -10.83
C LEU A 12 -2.04 -7.97 -10.95
N ASP A 13 -2.22 -7.39 -12.15
CA ASP A 13 -3.29 -6.43 -12.41
C ASP A 13 -4.68 -7.07 -12.28
N ALA A 14 -4.85 -8.30 -12.77
CA ALA A 14 -6.12 -9.03 -12.64
C ALA A 14 -6.49 -9.33 -11.18
N ILE A 15 -5.51 -9.72 -10.35
CA ILE A 15 -5.72 -9.95 -8.92
C ILE A 15 -6.04 -8.65 -8.20
N ASN A 16 -5.32 -7.58 -8.53
CA ASN A 16 -5.60 -6.27 -7.94
C ASN A 16 -7.03 -5.83 -8.26
N GLN A 17 -7.49 -6.00 -9.50
CA GLN A 17 -8.86 -5.69 -9.88
C GLN A 17 -9.87 -6.55 -9.11
N LEU A 18 -9.63 -7.86 -9.00
CA LEU A 18 -10.49 -8.75 -8.21
C LEU A 18 -10.57 -8.30 -6.74
N ARG A 19 -9.45 -7.86 -6.16
CA ARG A 19 -9.41 -7.35 -4.79
C ARG A 19 -10.18 -6.04 -4.64
N VAL A 20 -10.06 -5.11 -5.59
CA VAL A 20 -10.85 -3.87 -5.64
C VAL A 20 -12.35 -4.20 -5.73
N ASP A 21 -12.74 -5.10 -6.63
CA ASP A 21 -14.16 -5.46 -6.83
C ASP A 21 -14.76 -6.08 -5.56
N ARG A 22 -14.00 -6.96 -4.89
CA ARG A 22 -14.43 -7.56 -3.61
C ARG A 22 -14.50 -6.55 -2.47
N ALA A 23 -13.51 -5.67 -2.38
CA ALA A 23 -13.50 -4.59 -1.40
C ALA A 23 -14.78 -3.75 -1.56
N LEU A 24 -15.05 -3.24 -2.76
CA LEU A 24 -16.21 -2.41 -3.06
C LEU A 24 -17.53 -3.15 -2.84
N ALA A 25 -17.64 -4.43 -3.20
CA ALA A 25 -18.85 -5.22 -3.01
C ALA A 25 -19.23 -5.43 -1.53
N ALA A 26 -18.26 -5.43 -0.62
CA ALA A 26 -18.48 -5.57 0.82
C ALA A 26 -18.79 -4.24 1.54
N MET A 27 -18.68 -3.10 0.83
CA MET A 27 -18.69 -1.75 1.40
C MET A 27 -20.00 -1.00 1.10
N GLY A 28 -20.43 -0.15 2.03
CA GLY A 28 -21.56 0.76 1.82
C GLY A 28 -21.20 1.94 0.88
N PRO A 29 -22.19 2.71 0.38
CA PRO A 29 -21.97 3.76 -0.61
C PRO A 29 -20.98 4.86 -0.16
N ALA A 30 -21.05 5.29 1.11
CA ALA A 30 -20.13 6.29 1.64
C ALA A 30 -18.67 5.81 1.62
N PHE A 31 -18.46 4.54 1.96
CA PHE A 31 -17.15 3.92 1.92
C PHE A 31 -16.64 3.78 0.49
N GLN A 32 -17.47 3.30 -0.45
CA GLN A 32 -17.11 3.22 -1.86
C GLN A 32 -16.69 4.60 -2.42
N GLN A 33 -17.42 5.65 -2.03
CA GLN A 33 -17.08 7.03 -2.41
C GLN A 33 -15.72 7.46 -1.83
N VAL A 34 -15.47 7.24 -0.55
CA VAL A 34 -14.17 7.55 0.07
C VAL A 34 -13.06 6.77 -0.62
N TYR A 35 -13.17 5.44 -0.67
CA TYR A 35 -12.19 4.55 -1.29
C TYR A 35 -11.84 4.97 -2.73
N SER A 36 -12.86 5.27 -3.55
CA SER A 36 -12.68 5.67 -4.94
C SER A 36 -12.04 7.07 -5.09
N LEU A 37 -12.40 8.05 -4.24
CA LEU A 37 -11.93 9.43 -4.41
C LEU A 37 -10.56 9.70 -3.79
N LEU A 38 -10.10 8.91 -2.82
CA LEU A 38 -8.83 9.17 -2.13
C LEU A 38 -7.62 9.33 -3.07
N PRO A 39 -7.41 8.48 -4.09
CA PRO A 39 -6.36 8.71 -5.08
C PRO A 39 -6.49 10.05 -5.81
N THR A 40 -7.72 10.44 -6.20
CA THR A 40 -7.98 11.73 -6.85
C THR A 40 -7.61 12.89 -5.94
N LEU A 41 -7.97 12.81 -4.65
CA LEU A 41 -7.72 13.86 -3.66
C LEU A 41 -6.23 13.99 -3.30
N LEU A 42 -5.45 12.91 -3.41
CA LEU A 42 -4.00 12.93 -3.26
C LEU A 42 -3.30 13.42 -4.54
N HIS A 43 -3.83 13.07 -5.70
CA HIS A 43 -3.26 13.44 -7.00
C HIS A 43 -3.45 14.92 -7.33
N TYR A 44 -4.65 15.45 -7.09
CA TYR A 44 -4.97 16.85 -7.33
C TYR A 44 -4.95 17.66 -6.03
N HIS A 45 -4.84 18.98 -6.16
CA HIS A 45 -4.86 19.90 -5.02
C HIS A 45 -5.58 21.18 -5.42
N HIS A 46 -6.75 21.41 -4.84
CA HIS A 46 -7.65 22.50 -5.21
C HIS A 46 -8.40 23.00 -3.96
N PRO A 47 -8.66 24.32 -3.81
CA PRO A 47 -9.32 24.90 -2.62
C PRO A 47 -10.69 24.31 -2.24
N LEU A 48 -11.37 23.67 -3.20
CA LEU A 48 -12.67 23.02 -2.99
C LEU A 48 -12.58 21.52 -2.71
N MET A 49 -11.39 20.93 -2.83
CA MET A 49 -11.17 19.53 -2.52
C MET A 49 -10.93 19.38 -1.01
N PRO A 50 -11.46 18.31 -0.39
CA PRO A 50 -11.01 17.87 0.92
C PRO A 50 -9.49 17.72 0.96
N GLY A 51 -8.89 18.00 2.11
CA GLY A 51 -7.43 17.92 2.25
C GLY A 51 -6.67 19.15 1.72
N TYR A 52 -7.36 20.18 1.21
CA TYR A 52 -6.68 21.39 0.77
C TYR A 52 -5.99 22.14 1.93
N LEU A 53 -4.80 22.62 1.63
CA LEU A 53 -3.97 23.47 2.48
C LEU A 53 -3.36 24.55 1.58
N ASP A 54 -3.21 25.76 2.12
CA ASP A 54 -2.46 26.81 1.44
C ASP A 54 -0.97 26.48 1.37
N GLY A 55 -0.32 26.94 0.30
CA GLY A 55 1.11 26.72 0.05
C GLY A 55 1.37 25.61 -0.98
N ASN A 56 2.65 25.20 -1.08
CA ASN A 56 3.10 24.22 -2.05
C ASN A 56 3.05 22.80 -1.47
N VAL A 57 1.84 22.25 -1.36
CA VAL A 57 1.61 20.91 -0.83
C VAL A 57 1.97 19.87 -1.89
N PRO A 58 2.77 18.83 -1.55
CA PRO A 58 3.06 17.74 -2.47
C PRO A 58 1.76 17.10 -3.01
N LYS A 59 1.67 16.99 -4.33
CA LYS A 59 0.52 16.44 -5.04
C LYS A 59 0.97 15.72 -6.29
N GLY A 60 0.18 14.73 -6.69
CA GLY A 60 0.44 13.93 -7.89
C GLY A 60 0.98 12.55 -7.52
N ILE A 61 0.36 11.54 -8.15
CA ILE A 61 0.67 10.12 -7.99
C ILE A 61 1.20 9.58 -9.31
N CYS A 62 2.33 8.88 -9.29
CA CYS A 62 2.89 8.21 -10.45
C CYS A 62 1.87 7.32 -11.15
N LEU A 63 1.82 7.33 -12.49
CA LEU A 63 0.97 6.44 -13.30
C LEU A 63 -0.53 6.47 -12.94
N TYR A 64 -1.01 7.53 -12.28
CA TYR A 64 -2.42 7.69 -11.99
C TYR A 64 -3.20 8.16 -13.22
N THR A 65 -4.38 7.59 -13.41
CA THR A 65 -5.33 8.03 -14.44
C THR A 65 -6.72 7.94 -13.83
N PRO A 66 -7.50 9.04 -13.83
CA PRO A 66 -8.80 9.02 -13.21
C PRO A 66 -9.79 8.16 -14.01
N ASP A 67 -10.60 7.37 -13.30
CA ASP A 67 -11.72 6.62 -13.88
C ASP A 67 -12.89 7.53 -14.27
N GLU A 68 -14.01 6.96 -14.72
CA GLU A 68 -15.19 7.73 -15.11
C GLU A 68 -15.84 8.49 -13.93
N THR A 69 -15.94 7.86 -12.76
CA THR A 69 -16.51 8.46 -11.55
C THR A 69 -15.64 9.62 -11.05
N GLN A 70 -14.33 9.41 -11.02
CA GLN A 70 -13.34 10.42 -10.62
C GLN A 70 -13.31 11.58 -11.61
N ARG A 71 -13.41 11.32 -12.93
CA ARG A 71 -13.53 12.38 -13.95
C ARG A 71 -14.83 13.18 -13.79
N HIS A 72 -15.94 12.53 -13.48
CA HIS A 72 -17.19 13.23 -13.19
C HIS A 72 -17.04 14.19 -12.00
N TYR A 73 -16.45 13.72 -10.90
CA TYR A 73 -16.16 14.55 -9.73
C TYR A 73 -15.29 15.77 -10.09
N LEU A 74 -14.23 15.57 -10.87
CA LEU A 74 -13.35 16.66 -11.33
C LEU A 74 -14.11 17.66 -12.22
N ASN A 75 -14.90 17.18 -13.18
CA ASN A 75 -15.69 18.04 -14.05
C ASN A 75 -16.72 18.86 -13.29
N GLU A 76 -17.38 18.30 -12.28
CA GLU A 76 -18.29 19.05 -11.42
C GLU A 76 -17.56 20.18 -10.71
N LEU A 77 -16.37 19.93 -10.14
CA LEU A 77 -15.57 20.98 -9.50
C LEU A 77 -15.24 22.13 -10.47
N GLU A 78 -14.90 21.81 -11.73
CA GLU A 78 -14.62 22.82 -12.76
C GLU A 78 -15.88 23.61 -13.17
N LEU A 79 -17.00 22.91 -13.40
CA LEU A 79 -18.29 23.48 -13.81
C LEU A 79 -18.87 24.43 -12.77
N TYR A 80 -18.79 24.08 -11.49
CA TYR A 80 -19.44 24.85 -10.44
C TYR A 80 -18.74 26.19 -10.14
N ARG A 81 -17.46 26.39 -10.50
CA ARG A 81 -16.70 27.58 -10.05
C ARG A 81 -15.63 28.14 -11.00
N GLY A 82 -15.42 27.57 -12.20
CA GLY A 82 -14.60 28.20 -13.25
C GLY A 82 -13.09 28.20 -13.01
N MET A 83 -12.58 27.33 -12.14
CA MET A 83 -11.15 27.09 -11.96
C MET A 83 -10.85 25.67 -12.43
N SER A 84 -9.94 25.54 -13.41
CA SER A 84 -9.50 24.22 -13.86
C SER A 84 -8.64 23.57 -12.78
N VAL A 85 -8.85 22.28 -12.56
CA VAL A 85 -7.99 21.51 -11.69
C VAL A 85 -6.62 21.44 -12.37
N GLN A 86 -5.62 22.08 -11.77
CA GLN A 86 -4.27 22.04 -12.33
C GLN A 86 -3.75 20.61 -12.27
N ASP A 87 -3.45 20.05 -13.45
CA ASP A 87 -2.67 18.83 -13.56
C ASP A 87 -1.40 18.95 -12.71
N PRO A 88 -0.98 17.86 -12.05
CA PRO A 88 0.29 17.88 -11.35
C PRO A 88 1.44 18.17 -12.33
N PRO A 89 2.56 18.71 -11.81
CA PRO A 89 3.68 19.10 -12.64
C PRO A 89 4.17 17.95 -13.54
N LYS A 90 4.58 18.29 -14.77
CA LYS A 90 5.19 17.34 -15.70
C LYS A 90 6.58 16.95 -15.16
N GLY A 91 6.77 15.68 -14.84
CA GLY A 91 8.04 15.17 -14.30
C GLY A 91 7.82 14.03 -13.32
N GLU A 92 8.79 13.82 -12.44
CA GLU A 92 8.66 12.89 -11.32
C GLU A 92 7.65 13.44 -10.32
N LEU A 93 6.69 12.58 -9.96
CA LEU A 93 5.63 12.93 -9.02
C LEU A 93 6.02 12.51 -7.61
N PRO A 94 5.60 13.27 -6.57
CA PRO A 94 6.02 13.06 -5.19
C PRO A 94 5.51 11.76 -4.59
N ILE A 95 4.33 11.27 -5.03
CA ILE A 95 3.72 10.05 -4.52
C ILE A 95 3.97 8.92 -5.53
N THR A 96 4.67 7.87 -5.11
CA THR A 96 4.98 6.71 -5.95
C THR A 96 3.82 5.74 -6.04
N GLY A 97 3.04 5.60 -4.97
CA GLY A 97 1.80 4.83 -4.99
C GLY A 97 0.98 4.93 -3.72
N VAL A 98 -0.27 4.51 -3.85
CA VAL A 98 -1.26 4.52 -2.77
C VAL A 98 -1.89 3.14 -2.70
N TYR A 99 -1.81 2.52 -1.53
CA TYR A 99 -2.24 1.14 -1.31
C TYR A 99 -3.07 1.05 -0.05
N THR A 100 -4.16 0.27 -0.09
CA THR A 100 -4.79 -0.19 1.15
C THR A 100 -4.14 -1.49 1.59
N MET A 101 -4.06 -1.73 2.89
CA MET A 101 -3.52 -2.98 3.45
C MET A 101 -4.47 -3.55 4.51
N GLY A 102 -4.19 -4.76 4.98
CA GLY A 102 -4.81 -5.33 6.17
C GLY A 102 -6.11 -6.02 5.84
N SER A 103 -7.21 -5.57 6.44
CA SER A 103 -8.49 -6.26 6.32
C SER A 103 -9.21 -6.00 4.99
N THR A 104 -8.81 -4.99 4.23
CA THR A 104 -9.40 -4.64 2.93
C THR A 104 -9.32 -5.81 1.94
N SER A 105 -10.45 -6.16 1.31
CA SER A 105 -10.59 -7.31 0.40
C SER A 105 -10.35 -8.68 1.06
N SER A 106 -10.20 -8.76 2.38
CA SER A 106 -10.02 -10.02 3.09
C SER A 106 -11.36 -10.60 3.57
N VAL A 107 -11.37 -11.88 3.94
CA VAL A 107 -12.53 -12.52 4.60
C VAL A 107 -12.88 -11.82 5.92
N GLY A 108 -11.93 -11.14 6.56
CA GLY A 108 -12.14 -10.39 7.78
C GLY A 108 -12.71 -8.99 7.58
N GLN A 109 -12.97 -8.57 6.34
CA GLN A 109 -13.55 -7.25 6.07
C GLN A 109 -15.00 -7.18 6.54
N SER A 110 -15.33 -6.11 7.26
CA SER A 110 -16.69 -5.79 7.71
C SER A 110 -17.05 -4.35 7.33
N CYS A 111 -18.33 -4.00 7.48
CA CYS A 111 -18.81 -2.62 7.31
C CYS A 111 -18.26 -1.63 8.35
N SER A 112 -17.62 -2.12 9.41
CA SER A 112 -16.98 -1.35 10.47
C SER A 112 -15.45 -1.44 10.40
N SER A 113 -14.89 -1.95 9.29
CA SER A 113 -13.44 -2.03 9.12
C SER A 113 -12.87 -0.68 8.74
N ASP A 114 -11.75 -0.36 9.35
CA ASP A 114 -10.89 0.78 9.04
C ASP A 114 -10.14 0.57 7.72
N LEU A 115 -9.83 1.68 7.03
CA LEU A 115 -8.92 1.71 5.90
C LEU A 115 -7.52 2.12 6.32
N ASP A 116 -6.60 1.16 6.37
CA ASP A 116 -5.18 1.44 6.49
C ASP A 116 -4.60 1.75 5.11
N ILE A 117 -4.16 2.99 4.90
CA ILE A 117 -3.67 3.48 3.61
C ILE A 117 -2.20 3.84 3.69
N TRP A 118 -1.39 3.14 2.92
CA TRP A 118 0.00 3.49 2.69
C TRP A 118 0.09 4.49 1.54
N VAL A 119 0.67 5.65 1.82
CA VAL A 119 1.04 6.66 0.82
C VAL A 119 2.54 6.60 0.67
N CYS A 120 2.99 5.85 -0.33
CA CYS A 120 4.40 5.72 -0.66
C CYS A 120 4.85 7.00 -1.38
N HIS A 121 5.90 7.64 -0.87
CA HIS A 121 6.44 8.88 -1.43
C HIS A 121 7.90 8.72 -1.79
N GLN A 122 8.37 9.61 -2.67
CA GLN A 122 9.77 9.66 -3.09
C GLN A 122 10.67 10.07 -1.93
N SER A 123 11.90 9.56 -1.87
CA SER A 123 12.82 9.91 -0.78
C SER A 123 13.39 11.33 -0.88
N TRP A 124 13.22 11.99 -2.03
CA TRP A 124 13.69 13.37 -2.21
C TRP A 124 12.81 14.41 -1.52
N LEU A 125 11.62 14.04 -1.02
CA LEU A 125 10.77 14.97 -0.28
C LEU A 125 11.47 15.40 1.01
N ASP A 126 11.59 16.70 1.20
CA ASP A 126 12.19 17.23 2.42
C ASP A 126 11.26 17.06 3.63
N SER A 127 11.72 17.48 4.82
CA SER A 127 10.92 17.35 6.04
C SER A 127 9.65 18.22 6.04
N GLU A 128 9.69 19.39 5.42
CA GLU A 128 8.55 20.32 5.37
C GLU A 128 7.49 19.79 4.40
N GLU A 129 7.91 19.34 3.22
CA GLU A 129 7.04 18.69 2.24
C GLU A 129 6.36 17.45 2.82
N ARG A 130 7.10 16.59 3.54
CA ARG A 130 6.52 15.44 4.25
C ARG A 130 5.50 15.85 5.32
N GLN A 131 5.75 16.92 6.07
CA GLN A 131 4.80 17.44 7.04
C GLN A 131 3.53 17.99 6.38
N LEU A 132 3.66 18.69 5.25
CA LEU A 132 2.51 19.17 4.49
C LEU A 132 1.68 18.02 3.92
N LEU A 133 2.32 16.98 3.39
CA LEU A 133 1.65 15.77 2.92
C LEU A 133 0.94 15.04 4.08
N GLN A 134 1.58 14.94 5.25
CA GLN A 134 0.95 14.35 6.44
C GLN A 134 -0.28 15.14 6.88
N ARG A 135 -0.19 16.48 6.92
CA ARG A 135 -1.32 17.35 7.26
C ARG A 135 -2.47 17.21 6.26
N LYS A 136 -2.15 17.10 4.96
CA LYS A 136 -3.15 16.81 3.93
C LYS A 136 -3.84 15.47 4.21
N CYS A 137 -3.09 14.43 4.54
CA CYS A 137 -3.65 13.13 4.92
C CYS A 137 -4.58 13.25 6.14
N SER A 138 -4.19 13.94 7.21
CA SER A 138 -5.05 14.12 8.40
C SER A 138 -6.35 14.87 8.12
N LEU A 139 -6.34 15.82 7.17
CA LEU A 139 -7.57 16.46 6.70
C LEU A 139 -8.46 15.51 5.89
N LEU A 140 -7.86 14.61 5.12
CA LEU A 140 -8.60 13.55 4.40
C LEU A 140 -9.19 12.52 5.37
N GLU A 141 -8.50 12.18 6.46
CA GLU A 141 -9.05 11.36 7.56
C GLU A 141 -10.28 12.03 8.16
N SER A 142 -10.18 13.31 8.48
CA SER A 142 -11.30 14.09 9.03
C SER A 142 -12.49 14.16 8.06
N TRP A 143 -12.21 14.31 6.76
CA TRP A 143 -13.24 14.29 5.73
C TRP A 143 -13.91 12.92 5.62
N ALA A 144 -13.15 11.83 5.58
CA ALA A 144 -13.71 10.48 5.55
C ALA A 144 -14.54 10.18 6.80
N ALA A 145 -14.07 10.58 7.98
CA ALA A 145 -14.80 10.44 9.23
C ALA A 145 -16.14 11.21 9.22
N SER A 146 -16.19 12.37 8.55
CA SER A 146 -17.45 13.12 8.36
C SER A 146 -18.49 12.37 7.52
N LEU A 147 -18.05 11.41 6.71
CA LEU A 147 -18.88 10.48 5.93
C LEU A 147 -19.12 9.15 6.66
N GLY A 148 -18.63 9.00 7.89
CA GLY A 148 -18.75 7.79 8.71
C GLY A 148 -17.77 6.68 8.31
N VAL A 149 -16.65 7.02 7.67
CA VAL A 149 -15.62 6.07 7.23
C VAL A 149 -14.33 6.33 8.00
N GLU A 150 -13.83 5.33 8.71
CA GLU A 150 -12.55 5.40 9.42
C GLU A 150 -11.39 5.10 8.46
N VAL A 151 -10.44 6.03 8.35
CA VAL A 151 -9.27 5.94 7.49
C VAL A 151 -8.04 6.36 8.29
N SER A 152 -6.96 5.62 8.14
CA SER A 152 -5.66 5.87 8.76
C SER A 152 -4.59 5.93 7.66
N PHE A 153 -3.91 7.06 7.51
CA PHE A 153 -2.84 7.21 6.53
C PHE A 153 -1.45 7.03 7.16
N PHE A 154 -0.62 6.25 6.47
CA PHE A 154 0.78 6.02 6.82
C PHE A 154 1.66 6.47 5.67
N LEU A 155 2.49 7.49 5.90
CA LEU A 155 3.51 7.90 4.93
C LEU A 155 4.68 6.93 4.95
N ILE A 156 5.01 6.39 3.77
CA ILE A 156 6.09 5.41 3.60
C ILE A 156 7.10 5.97 2.62
N ASP A 157 8.32 6.20 3.10
CA ASP A 157 9.45 6.51 2.23
C ASP A 157 9.77 5.29 1.36
N GLU A 158 9.91 5.47 0.05
CA GLU A 158 10.19 4.37 -0.89
C GLU A 158 11.47 3.58 -0.57
N ASN A 159 12.43 4.19 0.13
CA ASN A 159 13.68 3.56 0.52
C ASN A 159 13.68 3.03 1.97
N ARG A 160 12.58 3.22 2.73
CA ARG A 160 12.47 2.85 4.15
C ARG A 160 12.83 1.39 4.42
N PHE A 161 12.30 0.49 3.58
CA PHE A 161 12.46 -0.95 3.78
C PHE A 161 13.76 -1.51 3.22
N ARG A 162 14.44 -0.78 2.32
CA ARG A 162 15.71 -1.22 1.74
C ARG A 162 16.91 -0.98 2.65
N HIS A 163 16.86 0.05 3.49
CA HIS A 163 18.01 0.45 4.30
C HIS A 163 18.05 -0.21 5.69
N ASN A 164 17.15 -1.16 5.99
CA ASN A 164 16.94 -1.70 7.35
C ASN A 164 16.84 -0.58 8.42
N GLU A 165 16.40 0.61 8.02
CA GLU A 165 16.22 1.71 8.96
C GLU A 165 14.92 1.43 9.71
N SER A 166 15.08 0.82 10.89
CA SER A 166 14.09 0.74 11.95
C SER A 166 13.80 2.16 12.48
N GLY A 167 13.23 3.01 11.62
CA GLY A 167 12.82 4.36 11.94
C GLY A 167 11.54 4.35 12.77
N SER A 168 11.56 5.09 13.89
CA SER A 168 10.39 5.36 14.73
C SER A 168 9.27 5.95 13.87
N LEU A 169 8.12 5.27 13.83
CA LEU A 169 6.87 5.95 13.48
C LEU A 169 6.64 7.07 14.51
N GLY A 170 6.02 8.16 14.07
CA GLY A 170 5.59 9.25 14.95
C GLY A 170 4.79 8.71 16.14
N GLY A 171 4.95 9.37 17.28
CA GLY A 171 4.59 8.86 18.61
C GLY A 171 3.24 8.14 18.68
N GLU A 172 3.34 6.81 18.85
CA GLU A 172 2.43 5.85 19.50
C GLU A 172 2.57 4.44 18.91
N ASP A 173 3.20 4.29 17.74
CA ASP A 173 3.35 2.99 17.09
C ASP A 173 4.73 2.34 17.31
N CYS A 174 4.73 1.08 17.78
CA CYS A 174 5.89 0.18 17.93
C CYS A 174 6.56 -0.21 16.58
N GLY A 175 6.53 0.66 15.56
CA GLY A 175 6.91 0.35 14.17
C GLY A 175 8.37 -0.01 13.93
N SER A 176 9.26 0.13 14.92
CA SER A 176 10.66 -0.26 14.79
C SER A 176 10.90 -1.76 15.07
N THR A 177 9.93 -2.50 15.62
CA THR A 177 10.11 -3.90 16.08
C THR A 177 9.32 -4.95 15.29
N GLN A 178 8.70 -4.60 14.15
CA GLN A 178 7.92 -5.55 13.31
C GLN A 178 8.15 -5.31 11.81
N HIS A 179 9.37 -5.00 11.41
CA HIS A 179 9.70 -4.60 10.04
C HIS A 179 9.30 -5.65 8.99
N ILE A 180 9.74 -6.89 9.20
CA ILE A 180 9.52 -7.99 8.25
C ILE A 180 8.07 -8.47 8.26
N LEU A 181 7.43 -8.50 9.43
CA LEU A 181 6.02 -8.89 9.55
C LEU A 181 5.08 -7.87 8.91
N LEU A 182 5.41 -6.57 9.02
CA LEU A 182 4.66 -5.52 8.36
C LEU A 182 4.80 -5.62 6.83
N LEU A 183 6.02 -5.90 6.33
CA LEU A 183 6.27 -6.08 4.91
C LEU A 183 5.62 -7.38 4.37
N ASP A 184 5.62 -8.47 5.15
CA ASP A 184 4.85 -9.70 4.85
C ASP A 184 3.35 -9.41 4.75
N GLU A 185 2.78 -8.67 5.71
CA GLU A 185 1.38 -8.26 5.67
C GLU A 185 1.08 -7.39 4.43
N PHE A 186 1.97 -6.46 4.11
CA PHE A 186 1.84 -5.61 2.92
C PHE A 186 1.87 -6.43 1.64
N TYR A 187 2.89 -7.25 1.41
CA TYR A 187 2.98 -8.06 0.19
C TYR A 187 1.84 -9.08 0.05
N ARG A 188 1.32 -9.59 1.16
CA ARG A 188 0.17 -10.49 1.16
C ARG A 188 -1.15 -9.78 0.85
N THR A 189 -1.40 -8.61 1.45
CA THR A 189 -2.75 -8.01 1.51
C THR A 189 -2.92 -6.72 0.72
N ALA A 190 -1.84 -6.10 0.23
CA ALA A 190 -1.93 -4.81 -0.44
C ALA A 190 -2.90 -4.84 -1.63
N VAL A 191 -3.73 -3.81 -1.70
CA VAL A 191 -4.56 -3.48 -2.86
C VAL A 191 -4.11 -2.11 -3.34
N ARG A 192 -3.62 -2.05 -4.57
CA ARG A 192 -3.18 -0.80 -5.20
C ARG A 192 -4.40 0.01 -5.62
N LEU A 193 -4.56 1.19 -5.01
CA LEU A 193 -5.55 2.19 -5.40
C LEU A 193 -5.05 3.01 -6.59
N ALA A 194 -3.78 3.40 -6.57
CA ALA A 194 -3.11 4.16 -7.61
C ALA A 194 -1.59 4.00 -7.48
N GLY A 195 -0.83 4.30 -8.53
CA GLY A 195 0.62 4.27 -8.45
C GLY A 195 1.30 3.15 -9.23
N LYS A 196 2.60 3.06 -8.94
CA LYS A 196 3.50 2.00 -9.42
C LYS A 196 3.04 0.61 -8.97
N ARG A 197 3.45 -0.43 -9.69
CA ARG A 197 3.26 -1.83 -9.24
C ARG A 197 4.33 -2.18 -8.19
N ILE A 198 4.04 -3.15 -7.32
CA ILE A 198 5.02 -3.64 -6.34
C ILE A 198 6.01 -4.57 -7.06
N LEU A 199 7.30 -4.24 -7.03
CA LEU A 199 8.36 -4.96 -7.76
C LEU A 199 8.56 -6.38 -7.23
N TRP A 200 8.44 -6.56 -5.92
CA TRP A 200 8.76 -7.81 -5.24
C TRP A 200 8.07 -9.06 -5.83
N ASN A 201 6.87 -8.87 -6.38
CA ASN A 201 6.10 -9.92 -7.06
C ASN A 201 6.72 -10.40 -8.38
N MET A 202 7.74 -9.74 -8.92
CA MET A 202 8.42 -10.12 -10.17
C MET A 202 9.61 -11.05 -9.91
N VAL A 203 10.08 -11.14 -8.67
CA VAL A 203 11.24 -11.95 -8.28
C VAL A 203 10.76 -13.33 -7.83
N PRO A 204 11.15 -14.43 -8.50
CA PRO A 204 10.79 -15.79 -8.09
C PRO A 204 11.19 -16.09 -6.64
N CYS A 205 10.47 -16.99 -5.96
CA CYS A 205 10.76 -17.37 -4.57
C CYS A 205 12.18 -17.95 -4.39
N ASP A 206 12.68 -18.69 -5.39
CA ASP A 206 14.03 -19.27 -5.38
C ASP A 206 15.15 -18.21 -5.45
N GLU A 207 14.81 -16.99 -5.89
CA GLU A 207 15.74 -15.87 -6.04
C GLU A 207 15.61 -14.85 -4.88
N GLU A 208 14.84 -15.17 -3.83
CA GLU A 208 14.60 -14.25 -2.71
C GLU A 208 15.90 -13.87 -1.98
N GLU A 209 16.82 -14.82 -1.81
CA GLU A 209 18.12 -14.59 -1.15
C GLU A 209 19.05 -13.71 -2.01
N HIS A 210 18.81 -13.66 -3.32
CA HIS A 210 19.58 -12.88 -4.31
C HIS A 210 18.73 -11.77 -4.92
N TYR A 211 17.76 -11.24 -4.17
CA TYR A 211 16.74 -10.31 -4.64
C TYR A 211 17.31 -9.14 -5.46
N ASP A 212 18.29 -8.43 -4.89
CA ASP A 212 18.88 -7.25 -5.52
C ASP A 212 19.61 -7.60 -6.82
N ASP A 213 20.38 -8.69 -6.83
CA ASP A 213 21.12 -9.15 -8.02
C ASP A 213 20.17 -9.57 -9.15
N TYR A 214 19.07 -10.24 -8.81
CA TYR A 214 18.04 -10.62 -9.77
C TYR A 214 17.35 -9.39 -10.37
N VAL A 215 16.95 -8.44 -9.52
CA VAL A 215 16.33 -7.17 -9.96
C VAL A 215 17.28 -6.38 -10.87
N MET A 216 18.56 -6.26 -10.51
CA MET A 216 19.56 -5.59 -11.35
C MET A 216 19.73 -6.28 -12.70
N THR A 217 19.70 -7.60 -12.73
CA THR A 217 19.74 -8.38 -13.98
C THR A 217 18.52 -8.08 -14.86
N LEU A 218 17.32 -8.01 -14.28
CA LEU A 218 16.11 -7.68 -15.02
C LEU A 218 16.15 -6.27 -15.64
N TYR A 219 16.69 -5.27 -14.92
CA TYR A 219 16.90 -3.92 -15.46
C TYR A 219 17.98 -3.90 -16.54
N ALA A 220 19.12 -4.55 -16.32
CA ALA A 220 20.22 -4.60 -17.29
C ALA A 220 19.80 -5.25 -18.62
N GLN A 221 18.88 -6.22 -18.57
CA GLN A 221 18.31 -6.86 -19.75
C GLN A 221 17.16 -6.07 -20.39
N GLY A 222 16.77 -4.91 -19.83
CA GLY A 222 15.67 -4.09 -20.33
C GLY A 222 14.29 -4.74 -20.19
N VAL A 223 14.16 -5.74 -19.30
CA VAL A 223 12.87 -6.41 -19.06
C VAL A 223 11.99 -5.61 -18.11
N LEU A 224 12.60 -4.94 -17.12
CA LEU A 224 11.92 -3.96 -16.29
C LEU A 224 12.20 -2.55 -16.79
N THR A 225 11.16 -1.72 -16.80
CA THR A 225 11.29 -0.30 -17.10
C THR A 225 11.56 0.44 -15.80
N PRO A 226 12.63 1.26 -15.70
CA PRO A 226 12.84 2.15 -14.57
C PRO A 226 11.61 3.03 -14.31
N ASN A 227 11.36 3.40 -13.06
CA ASN A 227 10.23 4.24 -12.63
C ASN A 227 8.82 3.64 -12.81
N GLU A 228 8.67 2.40 -13.26
CA GLU A 228 7.37 1.69 -13.31
C GLU A 228 6.99 1.04 -11.95
N TRP A 229 7.97 0.86 -11.06
CA TRP A 229 7.86 -0.01 -9.89
C TRP A 229 8.13 0.69 -8.56
N LEU A 230 7.36 0.30 -7.54
CA LEU A 230 7.67 0.52 -6.14
C LEU A 230 8.46 -0.70 -5.64
N ASP A 231 9.68 -0.47 -5.17
CA ASP A 231 10.58 -1.52 -4.69
C ASP A 231 10.92 -1.30 -3.22
N LEU A 232 10.23 -2.04 -2.35
CA LEU A 232 10.47 -2.03 -0.90
C LEU A 232 11.46 -3.12 -0.47
N GLY A 233 12.06 -3.87 -1.40
CA GLY A 233 13.04 -4.92 -1.11
C GLY A 233 12.45 -6.32 -0.87
N GLY A 234 13.35 -7.29 -0.70
CA GLY A 234 13.01 -8.68 -0.36
C GLY A 234 12.58 -8.88 1.09
N LEU A 235 11.96 -10.02 1.38
CA LEU A 235 11.67 -10.50 2.73
C LEU A 235 12.88 -11.27 3.27
N SER A 236 13.65 -10.62 4.15
CA SER A 236 14.75 -11.24 4.89
C SER A 236 14.26 -12.16 6.03
N SER A 237 15.19 -12.74 6.78
CA SER A 237 14.87 -13.63 7.90
C SER A 237 14.21 -12.86 9.05
N LEU A 238 13.10 -13.38 9.56
CA LEU A 238 12.41 -12.83 10.72
C LEU A 238 13.21 -13.05 12.01
N SER A 239 13.53 -11.97 12.72
CA SER A 239 14.32 -12.05 13.96
C SER A 239 13.49 -12.49 15.17
N ALA A 240 14.13 -13.11 16.17
CA ALA A 240 13.46 -13.47 17.43
C ALA A 240 12.88 -12.24 18.17
N GLU A 241 13.52 -11.08 18.05
CA GLU A 241 13.03 -9.82 18.63
C GLU A 241 11.71 -9.38 17.99
N GLU A 242 11.58 -9.52 16.66
CA GLU A 242 10.33 -9.21 15.96
C GLU A 242 9.20 -10.17 16.32
N TYR A 243 9.48 -11.46 16.50
CA TYR A 243 8.47 -12.40 17.02
C TYR A 243 7.95 -11.98 18.39
N PHE A 244 8.86 -11.62 19.30
CA PHE A 244 8.49 -11.19 20.64
C PHE A 244 7.69 -9.88 20.62
N GLY A 245 8.16 -8.89 19.86
CA GLY A 245 7.47 -7.60 19.68
C GLY A 245 6.09 -7.76 19.07
N ALA A 246 5.95 -8.60 18.05
CA ALA A 246 4.67 -8.91 17.42
C ALA A 246 3.70 -9.61 18.36
N SER A 247 4.18 -10.59 19.12
CA SER A 247 3.35 -11.33 20.08
C SER A 247 2.82 -10.42 21.18
N LEU A 248 3.65 -9.51 21.72
CA LEU A 248 3.23 -8.55 22.73
C LEU A 248 2.20 -7.55 22.18
N TRP A 249 2.39 -7.10 20.95
CA TRP A 249 1.43 -6.20 20.28
C TRP A 249 0.08 -6.86 20.05
N GLN A 250 0.05 -8.10 19.55
CA GLN A 250 -1.21 -8.83 19.37
C GLN A 250 -1.93 -9.08 20.70
N LEU A 251 -1.18 -9.32 21.78
CA LEU A 251 -1.76 -9.43 23.12
C LEU A 251 -2.47 -8.13 23.54
N TYR A 252 -1.84 -6.97 23.30
CA TYR A 252 -2.46 -5.67 23.60
C TYR A 252 -3.69 -5.39 22.72
N LYS A 253 -3.56 -5.56 21.40
CA LYS A 253 -4.66 -5.34 20.44
C LYS A 253 -5.82 -6.32 20.61
N SER A 254 -5.62 -7.46 21.27
CA SER A 254 -6.69 -8.42 21.56
C SER A 254 -7.80 -7.85 22.44
N ILE A 255 -7.53 -6.76 23.19
CA ILE A 255 -8.52 -6.08 24.02
C ILE A 255 -9.61 -5.46 23.14
N ASP A 256 -9.22 -4.76 22.08
CA ASP A 256 -10.15 -4.03 21.21
C ASP A 256 -10.59 -4.87 20.00
N SER A 257 -9.73 -5.78 19.51
CA SER A 257 -10.00 -6.60 18.32
C SER A 257 -9.59 -8.06 18.53
N PRO A 258 -10.32 -8.83 19.36
CA PRO A 258 -9.93 -10.17 19.77
C PRO A 258 -9.83 -11.15 18.60
N TYR A 259 -10.75 -11.08 17.63
CA TYR A 259 -10.76 -12.00 16.49
C TYR A 259 -9.58 -11.77 15.53
N LYS A 260 -9.29 -10.50 15.17
CA LYS A 260 -8.14 -10.15 14.32
C LYS A 260 -6.84 -10.55 15.04
N ALA A 261 -6.75 -10.31 16.34
CA ALA A 261 -5.59 -10.67 17.16
C ALA A 261 -5.36 -12.19 17.22
N VAL A 262 -6.41 -13.01 17.43
CA VAL A 262 -6.27 -14.48 17.44
C VAL A 262 -5.72 -15.01 16.11
N LEU A 263 -6.23 -14.53 14.98
CA LEU A 263 -5.74 -14.94 13.66
C LEU A 263 -4.27 -14.56 13.46
N LYS A 264 -3.87 -13.35 13.86
CA LYS A 264 -2.47 -12.92 13.78
C LYS A 264 -1.58 -13.71 14.75
N THR A 265 -2.05 -14.06 15.94
CA THR A 265 -1.32 -14.90 16.90
C THR A 265 -1.12 -16.33 16.38
N LEU A 266 -2.15 -16.95 15.80
CA LEU A 266 -2.02 -18.27 15.17
C LEU A 266 -1.04 -18.26 13.99
N LEU A 267 -1.01 -17.16 13.22
CA LEU A 267 -0.02 -16.98 12.17
C LEU A 267 1.41 -16.89 12.74
N LEU A 268 1.60 -16.11 13.80
CA LEU A 268 2.89 -16.01 14.49
C LEU A 268 3.33 -17.36 15.08
N GLU A 269 2.40 -18.12 15.67
CA GLU A 269 2.65 -19.47 16.17
C GLU A 269 3.14 -20.40 15.04
N ALA A 270 2.43 -20.41 13.91
CA ALA A 270 2.81 -21.21 12.74
C ALA A 270 4.21 -20.84 12.23
N TYR A 271 4.51 -19.55 12.10
CA TYR A 271 5.85 -19.09 11.72
C TYR A 271 6.92 -19.50 12.75
N SER A 272 6.61 -19.42 14.04
CA SER A 272 7.55 -19.77 15.11
C SER A 272 7.96 -21.25 15.10
N TRP A 273 7.09 -22.14 14.60
CA TRP A 273 7.36 -23.58 14.49
C TRP A 273 8.49 -23.92 13.50
N GLU A 274 8.71 -23.04 12.52
CA GLU A 274 9.72 -23.20 11.47
C GLU A 274 10.97 -22.32 11.70
N TYR A 275 11.06 -21.65 12.85
CA TYR A 275 12.21 -20.83 13.20
C TYR A 275 13.52 -21.64 13.18
N PRO A 276 14.62 -21.13 12.60
CA PRO A 276 14.85 -19.74 12.17
C PRO A 276 14.42 -19.38 10.75
N ASN A 277 13.91 -20.33 9.96
CA ASN A 277 13.64 -20.14 8.53
C ASN A 277 12.14 -20.32 8.23
N PRO A 278 11.27 -19.43 8.75
CA PRO A 278 9.83 -19.55 8.54
C PRO A 278 9.47 -19.36 7.07
N ARG A 279 8.55 -20.17 6.58
CA ARG A 279 7.90 -19.91 5.30
C ARG A 279 6.78 -18.89 5.47
N LEU A 280 7.10 -17.62 5.19
CA LEU A 280 6.14 -16.52 5.24
C LEU A 280 5.03 -16.67 4.19
N LEU A 281 3.78 -16.37 4.56
CA LEU A 281 2.61 -16.48 3.68
C LEU A 281 2.69 -15.59 2.44
N ALA A 282 3.36 -14.43 2.50
CA ALA A 282 3.60 -13.65 1.29
C ALA A 282 4.38 -14.46 0.24
N LYS A 283 5.38 -15.26 0.65
CA LYS A 283 6.15 -16.13 -0.26
C LYS A 283 5.26 -17.20 -0.89
N ASP A 284 4.28 -17.74 -0.16
CA ASP A 284 3.30 -18.68 -0.72
C ASP A 284 2.40 -18.04 -1.77
N ILE A 285 1.90 -16.83 -1.50
CA ILE A 285 1.07 -16.08 -2.44
C ILE A 285 1.89 -15.74 -3.69
N LYS A 286 3.14 -15.31 -3.51
CA LYS A 286 4.05 -15.07 -4.63
C LYS A 286 4.27 -16.34 -5.45
N GLN A 287 4.56 -17.47 -4.82
CA GLN A 287 4.72 -18.74 -5.55
C GLN A 287 3.48 -19.06 -6.41
N ARG A 288 2.27 -18.92 -5.84
CA ARG A 288 1.02 -19.13 -6.57
C ARG A 288 0.80 -18.13 -7.71
N LEU A 289 1.27 -16.88 -7.58
CA LEU A 289 1.26 -15.90 -8.67
C LEU A 289 2.14 -16.37 -9.83
N HIS A 290 3.35 -16.85 -9.52
CA HIS A 290 4.31 -17.37 -10.50
C HIS A 290 3.78 -18.64 -11.19
N ASP A 291 3.16 -19.54 -10.43
CA ASP A 291 2.57 -20.79 -10.93
C ASP A 291 1.26 -20.56 -11.71
N GLY A 292 0.60 -19.41 -11.49
CA GLY A 292 -0.65 -19.05 -12.16
C GLY A 292 -1.91 -19.59 -11.49
N GLU A 293 -1.82 -19.94 -10.20
CA GLU A 293 -2.89 -20.56 -9.42
C GLU A 293 -3.71 -19.56 -8.59
N ILE A 294 -3.23 -18.32 -8.50
CA ILE A 294 -3.72 -17.32 -7.54
C ILE A 294 -5.17 -16.88 -7.74
N VAL A 295 -5.77 -17.04 -8.92
CA VAL A 295 -7.21 -16.73 -9.13
C VAL A 295 -8.12 -17.64 -8.28
N SER A 296 -7.63 -18.81 -7.88
CA SER A 296 -8.37 -19.76 -7.04
C SER A 296 -8.26 -19.45 -5.53
N PHE A 297 -7.42 -18.50 -5.13
CA PHE A 297 -7.04 -18.27 -3.72
C PHE A 297 -6.89 -16.80 -3.32
N GLY A 298 -6.82 -15.90 -4.30
CA GLY A 298 -6.83 -14.45 -4.10
C GLY A 298 -8.22 -13.93 -3.87
#